data_AF-A0A3N5WRY4-F1
#
_entry.id   AF-A0A3N5WRY4-F1
#
_cell.length_a   1.000
_cell.length_b   1.000
_cell.length_c   1.000
_cell.angle_alpha   90.00
_cell.angle_beta   90.00
_cell.angle_gamma   90.00
#
_symmetry.space_group_name_H-M   'P 1'
#
loop_
_entity.id
_entity.type
_entity.pdbx_description
1 polymer ?
#
loop_
_entity_poly.entity_id
_entity_poly.type
_entity_poly.pdbx_seq_one_letter_code
_entity_poly.pdbx_strand_id
1 'polypeptide(L)'
;QADVQVGGTDQLFNIVTASRKIMTYLGARPNIAIILGILPGTDGVIKMSKSLGNFIPINTTADDMYGKVMSIPDFAMPPFARLVTRWIPDEITGLEADLNAGRVHPRDAKMKLASEITGCFYGDEAAAHAQEAFVRTFQQHEIPAEIPAYQLLAGQTVLDVLVSGGLAASRGEGRRLIEQKGVRLDGEVLSEAYAPFPHPGVVQVGKRRFLRVG
;
A
#
# COMPACT_ATOMS: atom_id res chain seq x y z
N GLN A 1 -20.04 38.80 -4.40
CA GLN A 1 -20.90 38.08 -5.35
C GLN A 1 -20.17 36.80 -5.74
N ALA A 2 -20.84 35.65 -5.69
CA ALA A 2 -20.25 34.35 -6.04
C ALA A 2 -21.18 33.64 -7.02
N ASP A 3 -20.71 33.39 -8.25
CA ASP A 3 -21.52 32.77 -9.30
C ASP A 3 -21.60 31.24 -9.16
N VAL A 4 -20.60 30.63 -8.51
CA VAL A 4 -20.50 29.18 -8.29
C VAL A 4 -20.19 28.90 -6.82
N GLN A 5 -20.84 27.88 -6.26
CA GLN A 5 -20.55 27.36 -4.92
C GLN A 5 -20.38 25.84 -4.98
N VAL A 6 -19.26 25.36 -4.43
CA VAL A 6 -18.89 23.95 -4.40
C VAL A 6 -18.99 23.44 -2.95
N GLY A 7 -19.52 22.25 -2.75
CA GLY A 7 -19.57 21.61 -1.43
C GLY A 7 -19.75 20.10 -1.50
N GLY A 8 -19.61 19.43 -0.35
CA GLY A 8 -19.93 18.00 -0.22
C GLY A 8 -21.44 17.76 -0.15
N THR A 9 -21.86 16.50 -0.26
CA THR A 9 -23.28 16.12 -0.12
C THR A 9 -23.88 16.50 1.23
N ASP A 10 -23.07 16.68 2.28
CA ASP A 10 -23.50 17.19 3.58
C ASP A 10 -23.91 18.68 3.57
N GLN A 11 -23.48 19.44 2.56
CA GLN A 11 -23.86 20.84 2.36
C GLN A 11 -24.98 21.03 1.33
N LEU A 12 -25.55 19.94 0.80
CA LEU A 12 -26.55 20.01 -0.28
C LEU A 12 -27.76 20.90 0.10
N PHE A 13 -28.33 20.73 1.29
CA PHE A 13 -29.45 21.55 1.73
C PHE A 13 -29.05 23.04 1.86
N ASN A 14 -27.89 23.30 2.46
CA ASN A 14 -27.41 24.66 2.71
C ASN A 14 -27.15 25.41 1.40
N ILE A 15 -26.51 24.74 0.43
CA ILE A 15 -26.12 25.35 -0.85
C ILE A 15 -27.31 25.41 -1.79
N VAL A 16 -27.98 24.28 -2.05
CA VAL A 16 -29.00 24.18 -3.10
C VAL A 16 -30.33 24.79 -2.65
N THR A 17 -30.70 24.65 -1.38
CA THR A 17 -32.02 25.05 -0.91
C THR A 17 -31.97 26.38 -0.16
N ALA A 18 -31.22 26.46 0.93
CA ALA A 18 -31.27 27.62 1.83
C ALA A 18 -30.66 28.87 1.18
N SER A 19 -29.40 28.78 0.75
CA SER A 19 -28.64 29.91 0.22
C SER A 19 -29.30 30.50 -1.02
N ARG A 20 -29.69 29.64 -1.98
CA ARG A 20 -30.34 30.08 -3.22
C ARG A 20 -31.69 30.74 -3.01
N LYS A 21 -32.51 30.26 -2.05
CA LYS A 21 -33.77 30.93 -1.69
C LYS A 21 -33.55 32.31 -1.10
N ILE A 22 -32.56 32.46 -0.21
CA ILE A 22 -32.19 33.75 0.38
C ILE A 22 -31.70 34.71 -0.70
N MET A 23 -30.84 34.25 -1.62
CA MET A 23 -30.37 35.06 -2.74
C MET A 23 -31.54 35.59 -3.58
N THR A 24 -32.46 34.71 -3.98
CA THR A 24 -33.67 35.13 -4.73
C THR A 24 -34.51 36.13 -3.95
N TYR A 25 -34.73 35.89 -2.64
CA TYR A 25 -35.50 36.79 -1.79
C TYR A 25 -34.87 38.19 -1.70
N LEU A 26 -33.54 38.26 -1.67
CA LEU A 26 -32.78 39.51 -1.66
C LEU A 26 -32.60 40.14 -3.06
N GLY A 27 -33.25 39.58 -4.10
CA GLY A 27 -33.14 40.07 -5.49
C GLY A 27 -31.81 39.75 -6.18
N ALA A 28 -30.98 38.90 -5.59
CA ALA A 28 -29.73 38.45 -6.18
C ALA A 28 -29.93 37.23 -7.08
N ARG A 29 -29.14 37.13 -8.16
CA ARG A 29 -29.11 35.93 -9.02
C ARG A 29 -28.56 34.73 -8.24
N PRO A 30 -29.30 33.61 -8.13
CA PRO A 30 -28.80 32.41 -7.45
C PRO A 30 -27.54 31.85 -8.09
N ASN A 31 -26.64 31.34 -7.26
CA ASN A 31 -25.41 30.68 -7.69
C ASN A 31 -25.67 29.30 -8.34
N ILE A 32 -24.68 28.82 -9.10
CA ILE A 32 -24.59 27.45 -9.58
C ILE A 32 -24.00 26.59 -8.45
N ALA A 33 -24.72 25.54 -8.06
CA ALA A 33 -24.29 24.62 -7.02
C ALA A 33 -23.60 23.40 -7.66
N ILE A 34 -22.39 23.08 -7.20
CA ILE A 34 -21.67 21.84 -7.54
C ILE A 34 -21.53 21.03 -6.26
N ILE A 35 -22.08 19.82 -6.26
CA ILE A 35 -22.04 18.91 -5.12
C ILE A 35 -21.14 17.72 -5.43
N LEU A 36 -20.14 17.50 -4.58
CA LEU A 36 -19.19 16.41 -4.68
C LEU A 36 -19.56 15.27 -3.73
N GLY A 37 -19.13 14.06 -4.07
CA GLY A 37 -19.25 12.88 -3.21
C GLY A 37 -18.48 13.05 -1.90
N ILE A 38 -18.82 12.21 -0.92
CA ILE A 38 -18.12 12.15 0.35
C ILE A 38 -17.13 10.99 0.31
N LEU A 39 -15.89 11.28 0.71
CA LEU A 39 -14.86 10.26 0.84
C LEU A 39 -15.15 9.36 2.06
N PRO A 40 -15.17 8.03 1.89
CA PRO A 40 -15.21 7.12 3.03
C PRO A 40 -13.88 7.20 3.80
N GLY A 41 -13.91 6.78 5.07
CA GLY A 41 -12.72 6.63 5.89
C GLY A 41 -11.87 5.45 5.47
N THR A 42 -10.84 5.15 6.26
CA THR A 42 -9.94 4.01 6.02
C THR A 42 -10.64 2.65 6.11
N ASP A 43 -11.84 2.57 6.71
CA ASP A 43 -12.69 1.38 6.69
C ASP A 43 -13.45 1.18 5.35
N GLY A 44 -13.48 2.20 4.49
CA GLY A 44 -14.10 2.14 3.16
C GLY A 44 -15.63 2.27 3.13
N VAL A 45 -16.31 2.36 4.27
CA VAL A 45 -17.77 2.31 4.38
C VAL A 45 -18.33 3.60 4.99
N ILE A 46 -17.84 3.97 6.18
CA ILE A 46 -18.34 5.12 6.92
C ILE A 46 -17.62 6.37 6.43
N LYS A 47 -18.32 7.51 6.38
CA LYS A 47 -17.71 8.82 6.13
C LYS A 47 -16.47 9.01 6.99
N MET A 48 -15.42 9.57 6.38
CA MET A 48 -14.20 9.91 7.09
C MET A 48 -14.47 10.87 8.26
N SER A 49 -13.99 10.53 9.47
CA SER A 49 -14.16 11.32 10.68
C SER A 49 -12.96 11.17 11.62
N LYS A 50 -12.54 12.31 12.21
CA LYS A 50 -11.51 12.31 13.26
C LYS A 50 -11.95 11.54 14.51
N SER A 51 -13.22 11.63 14.89
CA SER A 51 -13.75 10.98 16.10
C SER A 51 -13.83 9.46 15.98
N LEU A 52 -13.93 8.94 14.76
CA LEU A 52 -13.97 7.50 14.48
C LEU A 52 -12.58 6.90 14.26
N GLY A 53 -11.54 7.73 14.23
CA GLY A 53 -10.17 7.28 13.96
C GLY A 53 -9.92 6.78 12.54
N ASN A 54 -10.91 6.87 11.64
CA ASN A 54 -10.86 6.34 10.28
C ASN A 54 -10.39 7.38 9.24
N PHE A 55 -9.63 8.39 9.66
CA PHE A 55 -9.24 9.52 8.80
C PHE A 55 -7.79 9.47 8.37
N ILE A 56 -7.54 10.07 7.20
CA ILE A 56 -6.20 10.35 6.69
C ILE A 56 -5.94 11.84 6.90
N PRO A 57 -5.08 12.24 7.84
CA PRO A 57 -4.76 13.64 8.05
C PRO A 57 -4.03 14.21 6.83
N ILE A 58 -4.37 15.44 6.44
CA ILE A 58 -3.59 16.16 5.42
C ILE A 58 -2.29 16.70 6.03
N ASN A 59 -2.31 17.09 7.32
CA ASN A 59 -1.16 17.60 8.05
C ASN A 59 -0.38 16.46 8.73
N THR A 60 0.19 15.55 7.94
CA THR A 60 0.97 14.41 8.41
C THR A 60 2.31 14.32 7.64
N THR A 61 2.95 13.16 7.60
CA THR A 61 4.11 12.89 6.75
C THR A 61 3.68 12.15 5.47
N ALA A 62 4.49 12.24 4.41
CA ALA A 62 4.27 11.46 3.18
C ALA A 62 4.16 9.95 3.48
N ASP A 63 5.01 9.44 4.38
CA ASP A 63 5.03 8.04 4.82
C ASP A 63 3.73 7.62 5.52
N ASP A 64 3.21 8.44 6.45
CA ASP A 64 1.97 8.15 7.16
C ASP A 64 0.76 8.22 6.24
N MET A 65 0.70 9.23 5.35
CA MET A 65 -0.37 9.31 4.34
C MET A 65 -0.33 8.09 3.42
N TYR A 66 0.85 7.74 2.90
CA TYR A 66 1.02 6.58 2.03
C TYR A 66 0.58 5.29 2.73
N GLY A 67 1.04 5.06 3.96
CA GLY A 67 0.67 3.91 4.77
C GLY A 67 -0.83 3.83 5.04
N LYS A 68 -1.48 4.95 5.34
CA LYS A 68 -2.94 5.01 5.55
C LYS A 68 -3.73 4.72 4.27
N VAL A 69 -3.30 5.24 3.12
CA VAL A 69 -3.93 4.88 1.83
C VAL A 69 -3.74 3.39 1.54
N MET A 70 -2.56 2.83 1.82
CA MET A 70 -2.32 1.39 1.67
C MET A 70 -3.19 0.52 2.60
N SER A 71 -3.69 1.08 3.71
CA SER A 71 -4.55 0.37 4.66
C SER A 71 -6.03 0.27 4.25
N ILE A 72 -6.47 1.04 3.24
CA ILE A 72 -7.87 1.01 2.81
C ILE A 72 -8.23 -0.35 2.19
N PRO A 73 -9.46 -0.86 2.35
CA PRO A 73 -9.92 -2.05 1.65
C PRO A 73 -9.92 -1.89 0.13
N ASP A 74 -9.76 -3.00 -0.60
CA ASP A 74 -9.69 -2.97 -2.07
C ASP A 74 -10.95 -2.38 -2.71
N PHE A 75 -12.13 -2.66 -2.14
CA PHE A 75 -13.41 -2.11 -2.59
C PHE A 75 -13.53 -0.58 -2.40
N ALA A 76 -12.67 0.02 -1.57
CA ALA A 76 -12.64 1.45 -1.32
C ALA A 76 -11.69 2.20 -2.27
N MET A 77 -10.91 1.50 -3.11
CA MET A 77 -10.03 2.18 -4.08
C MET A 77 -10.79 3.08 -5.07
N PRO A 78 -11.93 2.66 -5.66
CA PRO A 78 -12.68 3.49 -6.62
C PRO A 78 -13.08 4.89 -6.12
N PRO A 79 -13.73 5.07 -4.94
CA PRO A 79 -14.07 6.41 -4.47
C PRO A 79 -12.83 7.27 -4.16
N PHE A 80 -11.74 6.68 -3.69
CA PHE A 80 -10.47 7.41 -3.50
C PHE A 80 -9.86 7.86 -4.82
N ALA A 81 -9.82 6.97 -5.82
CA ALA A 81 -9.34 7.29 -7.16
C ALA A 81 -10.13 8.47 -7.75
N ARG A 82 -11.46 8.44 -7.66
CA ARG A 82 -12.35 9.46 -8.24
C ARG A 82 -12.31 10.82 -7.54
N LEU A 83 -12.08 10.85 -6.23
CA LEU A 83 -12.23 12.07 -5.44
C LEU A 83 -10.90 12.75 -5.06
N VAL A 84 -9.77 12.04 -5.14
CA VAL A 84 -8.51 12.51 -4.53
C VAL A 84 -7.32 12.48 -5.50
N THR A 85 -7.45 11.86 -6.67
CA THR A 85 -6.34 11.76 -7.65
C THR A 85 -6.46 12.80 -8.77
N ARG A 86 -5.36 13.01 -9.50
CA ARG A 86 -5.34 13.81 -10.73
C ARG A 86 -5.75 13.00 -11.96
N TRP A 87 -6.11 11.72 -11.79
CA TRP A 87 -6.42 10.83 -12.89
C TRP A 87 -7.69 11.26 -13.63
N ILE A 88 -7.67 11.06 -14.95
CA ILE A 88 -8.85 11.30 -15.79
C ILE A 88 -9.84 10.12 -15.67
N PRO A 89 -11.13 10.32 -15.99
CA PRO A 89 -12.15 9.27 -15.87
C PRO A 89 -11.81 7.96 -16.59
N ASP A 90 -11.12 8.05 -17.73
CA ASP A 90 -10.71 6.87 -18.51
C ASP A 90 -9.63 6.05 -17.80
N GLU A 91 -8.67 6.69 -17.12
CA GLU A 91 -7.63 6.01 -16.33
C GLU A 91 -8.24 5.26 -15.14
N ILE A 92 -9.19 5.89 -14.46
CA ILE A 92 -9.91 5.28 -13.33
C ILE A 92 -10.73 4.08 -13.82
N THR A 93 -11.45 4.24 -14.93
CA THR A 93 -12.28 3.17 -15.51
C THR A 93 -11.41 2.00 -15.99
N GLY A 94 -10.24 2.28 -16.57
CA GLY A 94 -9.26 1.28 -16.95
C GLY A 94 -8.74 0.49 -15.75
N LEU A 95 -8.37 1.18 -14.66
CA LEU A 95 -7.90 0.54 -13.42
C LEU A 95 -8.97 -0.37 -12.80
N GLU A 96 -10.23 0.09 -12.75
CA GLU A 96 -11.37 -0.71 -12.25
C GLU A 96 -11.60 -1.95 -13.13
N ALA A 97 -11.52 -1.81 -14.46
CA ALA A 97 -11.68 -2.93 -15.38
C ALA A 97 -10.55 -3.97 -15.24
N ASP A 98 -9.30 -3.52 -15.10
CA ASP A 98 -8.14 -4.40 -14.93
C ASP A 98 -8.16 -5.13 -13.58
N LEU A 99 -8.64 -4.48 -12.51
CA LEU A 99 -8.86 -5.11 -11.21
C LEU A 99 -9.94 -6.19 -11.28
N ASN A 100 -11.08 -5.90 -11.90
CA ASN A 100 -12.18 -6.86 -12.06
C ASN A 100 -11.79 -8.05 -12.95
N ALA A 101 -10.94 -7.81 -13.95
CA ALA A 101 -10.42 -8.86 -14.84
C ALA A 101 -9.23 -9.64 -14.25
N GLY A 102 -8.72 -9.25 -13.07
CA GLY A 102 -7.54 -9.86 -12.45
C GLY A 102 -6.23 -9.62 -13.22
N ARG A 103 -6.19 -8.62 -14.13
CA ARG A 103 -4.99 -8.25 -14.90
C ARG A 103 -3.98 -7.49 -14.05
N VAL A 104 -4.46 -6.79 -13.03
CA VAL A 104 -3.64 -6.07 -12.05
C VAL A 104 -3.91 -6.65 -10.67
N HIS A 105 -2.84 -6.92 -9.92
CA HIS A 105 -2.98 -7.37 -8.54
C HIS A 105 -3.48 -6.21 -7.66
N PRO A 106 -4.45 -6.40 -6.76
CA PRO A 106 -5.03 -5.32 -5.94
C PRO A 106 -3.99 -4.51 -5.16
N ARG A 107 -2.94 -5.18 -4.65
CA ARG A 107 -1.80 -4.52 -4.01
C ARG A 107 -1.11 -3.49 -4.91
N ASP A 108 -0.87 -3.82 -6.17
CA ASP A 108 -0.13 -2.96 -7.10
C ASP A 108 -0.99 -1.76 -7.51
N ALA A 109 -2.30 -1.97 -7.71
CA ALA A 109 -3.25 -0.87 -7.89
C ALA A 109 -3.27 0.07 -6.68
N LYS A 110 -3.25 -0.48 -5.47
CA LYS A 110 -3.24 0.30 -4.23
C LYS A 110 -1.94 1.08 -4.04
N MET A 111 -0.80 0.50 -4.40
CA MET A 111 0.49 1.20 -4.40
C MET A 111 0.47 2.39 -5.38
N LYS A 112 -0.07 2.21 -6.60
CA LYS A 112 -0.26 3.32 -7.54
C LYS A 112 -1.17 4.41 -6.97
N LEU A 113 -2.29 4.02 -6.37
CA LEU A 113 -3.23 4.95 -5.74
C LEU A 113 -2.59 5.71 -4.57
N ALA A 114 -1.86 5.02 -3.70
CA ALA A 114 -1.15 5.63 -2.58
C ALA A 114 -0.06 6.60 -3.05
N SER A 115 0.71 6.22 -4.06
CA SER A 115 1.72 7.10 -4.67
C SER A 115 1.08 8.37 -5.25
N GLU A 116 0.00 8.22 -6.02
CA GLU A 116 -0.71 9.36 -6.62
C GLU A 116 -1.31 10.30 -5.57
N ILE A 117 -2.01 9.76 -4.56
CA ILE A 117 -2.61 10.57 -3.50
C ILE A 117 -1.53 11.28 -2.69
N THR A 118 -0.46 10.58 -2.29
CA THR A 118 0.65 11.22 -1.58
C THR A 118 1.33 12.29 -2.45
N GLY A 119 1.45 12.04 -3.75
CA GLY A 119 2.00 12.99 -4.73
C GLY A 119 1.19 14.28 -4.82
N CYS A 120 -0.15 14.21 -4.78
CA CYS A 120 -1.03 15.38 -4.75
C CYS A 120 -0.76 16.34 -3.58
N PHE A 121 -0.32 15.82 -2.43
CA PHE A 121 -0.15 16.63 -1.20
C PHE A 121 1.32 16.93 -0.87
N TYR A 122 2.25 16.04 -1.18
CA TYR A 122 3.68 16.15 -0.80
C TYR A 122 4.64 16.20 -1.99
N GLY A 123 4.13 16.08 -3.23
CA GLY A 123 4.95 16.01 -4.44
C GLY A 123 5.43 14.60 -4.76
N ASP A 124 5.76 14.38 -6.03
CA ASP A 124 6.03 13.04 -6.56
C ASP A 124 7.33 12.42 -5.97
N GLU A 125 8.34 13.25 -5.63
CA GLU A 125 9.58 12.78 -4.98
C GLU A 125 9.33 12.22 -3.58
N ALA A 126 8.55 12.95 -2.76
CA ALA A 126 8.18 12.50 -1.42
C ALA A 126 7.31 11.23 -1.47
N ALA A 127 6.43 11.12 -2.47
CA ALA A 127 5.63 9.92 -2.71
C ALA A 127 6.50 8.71 -3.09
N ALA A 128 7.53 8.90 -3.92
CA ALA A 128 8.48 7.85 -4.27
C ALA A 128 9.26 7.36 -3.04
N HIS A 129 9.79 8.27 -2.23
CA HIS A 129 10.46 7.92 -0.98
C HIS A 129 9.55 7.18 0.00
N ALA A 130 8.29 7.64 0.15
CA ALA A 130 7.31 6.97 1.01
C ALA A 130 6.99 5.55 0.53
N GLN A 131 6.90 5.34 -0.79
CA GLN A 131 6.72 4.01 -1.37
C GLN A 131 7.90 3.09 -1.06
N GLU A 132 9.13 3.56 -1.23
CA GLU A 132 10.34 2.79 -0.92
C GLU A 132 10.41 2.42 0.58
N ALA A 133 10.14 3.40 1.45
CA ALA A 133 10.08 3.19 2.88
C ALA A 133 9.01 2.17 3.29
N PHE A 134 7.82 2.23 2.67
CA PHE A 134 6.75 1.28 2.88
C PHE A 134 7.16 -0.13 2.44
N VAL A 135 7.74 -0.28 1.25
CA VAL A 135 8.20 -1.58 0.74
C VAL A 135 9.25 -2.18 1.65
N ARG A 136 10.24 -1.39 2.10
CA ARG A 136 11.28 -1.84 3.04
C ARG A 136 10.68 -2.29 4.36
N THR A 137 9.77 -1.50 4.92
CA THR A 137 9.13 -1.80 6.21
C THR A 137 8.25 -3.03 6.12
N PHE A 138 7.48 -3.19 5.03
CA PHE A 138 6.63 -4.35 4.81
C PHE A 138 7.46 -5.63 4.61
N GLN A 139 8.57 -5.56 3.88
CA GLN A 139 9.53 -6.67 3.77
C GLN A 139 10.15 -7.04 5.12
N GLN A 140 10.44 -6.06 5.97
CA GLN A 140 10.94 -6.30 7.33
C GLN A 140 9.88 -6.92 8.24
N HIS A 141 8.60 -6.55 8.10
CA HIS A 141 7.50 -7.16 8.87
C HIS A 141 7.12 -8.57 8.37
N GLU A 142 7.50 -8.97 7.15
CA GLU A 142 7.43 -10.38 6.72
C GLU A 142 8.45 -11.27 7.46
N ILE A 143 9.50 -10.68 8.06
CA ILE A 143 10.45 -11.41 8.89
C ILE A 143 9.82 -11.63 10.28
N PRO A 144 9.58 -12.87 10.73
CA PRO A 144 9.01 -13.14 12.04
C PRO A 144 9.87 -12.54 13.16
N ALA A 145 9.21 -11.98 14.19
CA ALA A 145 9.89 -11.47 15.39
C ALA A 145 10.72 -12.55 16.10
N GLU A 146 10.27 -13.81 16.01
CA GLU A 146 10.97 -14.97 16.53
C GLU A 146 11.42 -15.86 15.37
N ILE A 147 12.72 -15.84 15.07
CA ILE A 147 13.33 -16.66 14.02
C ILE A 147 14.07 -17.81 14.70
N PRO A 148 13.82 -19.08 14.31
CA PRO A 148 14.62 -20.20 14.77
C PRO A 148 16.11 -19.95 14.55
N ALA A 149 16.92 -20.19 15.58
CA ALA A 149 18.36 -20.04 15.50
C ALA A 149 19.02 -21.37 15.09
N TYR A 150 20.04 -21.27 14.25
CA TYR A 150 20.88 -22.37 13.81
C TYR A 150 22.35 -21.98 13.99
N GLN A 151 23.14 -22.85 14.58
CA GLN A 151 24.56 -22.59 14.77
C GLN A 151 25.35 -23.16 13.59
N LEU A 152 26.09 -22.29 12.90
CA LEU A 152 26.88 -22.66 11.75
C LEU A 152 28.07 -23.52 12.19
N LEU A 153 28.18 -24.70 11.60
CA LEU A 153 29.34 -25.57 11.79
C LEU A 153 30.38 -25.28 10.69
N ALA A 154 31.65 -25.36 11.05
CA ALA A 154 32.74 -25.14 10.11
C ALA A 154 32.65 -26.11 8.91
N GLY A 155 32.75 -25.57 7.69
CA GLY A 155 32.76 -26.36 6.45
C GLY A 155 31.38 -26.72 5.91
N GLN A 156 30.28 -26.23 6.51
CA GLN A 156 28.95 -26.45 5.94
C GLN A 156 28.73 -25.65 4.66
N THR A 157 28.07 -26.30 3.69
CA THR A 157 27.61 -25.64 2.47
C THR A 157 26.24 -24.99 2.66
N VAL A 158 25.84 -24.14 1.71
CA VAL A 158 24.48 -23.58 1.66
C VAL A 158 23.42 -24.67 1.74
N LEU A 159 23.58 -25.76 0.99
CA LEU A 159 22.64 -26.87 1.00
C LEU A 159 22.58 -27.59 2.36
N ASP A 160 23.72 -27.72 3.05
CA ASP A 160 23.76 -28.35 4.37
C ASP A 160 22.99 -27.51 5.39
N VAL A 161 23.18 -26.19 5.40
CA VAL A 161 22.47 -25.27 6.29
C VAL A 161 20.96 -25.28 6.02
N LEU A 162 20.52 -25.36 4.76
CA LEU A 162 19.08 -25.43 4.44
C LEU A 162 18.42 -26.70 4.97
N VAL A 163 19.09 -27.84 4.89
CA VAL A 163 18.52 -29.12 5.33
C VAL A 163 18.64 -29.25 6.84
N SER A 164 19.82 -29.01 7.41
CA SER A 164 20.06 -29.12 8.85
C SER A 164 19.33 -28.05 9.66
N GLY A 165 19.11 -26.87 9.06
CA GLY A 165 18.30 -25.80 9.63
C GLY A 165 16.79 -25.96 9.45
N GLY A 166 16.32 -27.06 8.86
CA GLY A 166 14.90 -27.34 8.69
C GLY A 166 14.17 -26.45 7.66
N LEU A 167 14.93 -25.71 6.84
CA LEU A 167 14.37 -24.87 5.77
C LEU A 167 13.97 -25.69 4.53
N ALA A 168 14.56 -26.86 4.32
CA ALA A 168 14.23 -27.83 3.28
C ALA A 168 14.11 -29.25 3.87
N ALA A 169 13.09 -30.01 3.45
CA ALA A 169 12.85 -31.37 3.94
C ALA A 169 13.85 -32.40 3.37
N SER A 170 14.54 -32.08 2.28
CA SER A 170 15.56 -32.94 1.69
C SER A 170 16.60 -32.16 0.91
N ARG A 171 17.77 -32.78 0.65
CA ARG A 171 18.81 -32.21 -0.24
C ARG A 171 18.29 -31.91 -1.65
N GLY A 172 17.37 -32.73 -2.16
CA GLY A 172 16.75 -32.51 -3.47
C GLY A 172 15.86 -31.29 -3.51
N GLU A 173 15.03 -31.09 -2.47
CA GLU A 173 14.22 -29.87 -2.32
C GLU A 173 15.11 -28.63 -2.16
N GLY A 174 16.12 -28.70 -1.28
CA GLY A 174 17.05 -27.60 -1.04
C GLY A 174 17.76 -27.15 -2.32
N ARG A 175 18.26 -28.09 -3.13
CA ARG A 175 18.89 -27.76 -4.41
C ARG A 175 17.91 -27.07 -5.36
N ARG A 176 16.70 -27.60 -5.50
CA ARG A 176 15.66 -27.01 -6.36
C ARG A 176 15.31 -25.58 -5.92
N LEU A 177 15.24 -25.32 -4.61
CA LEU A 177 14.97 -23.98 -4.08
C LEU A 177 16.08 -22.99 -4.43
N ILE A 178 17.34 -23.41 -4.37
CA ILE A 178 18.51 -22.60 -4.74
C ILE A 178 18.51 -22.33 -6.26
N GLU A 179 18.33 -23.37 -7.08
CA GLU A 179 18.26 -23.26 -8.55
C GLU A 179 17.12 -22.32 -9.01
N GLN A 180 16.02 -22.31 -8.27
CA GLN A 180 14.87 -21.42 -8.51
C GLN A 180 15.05 -20.01 -7.92
N LYS A 181 16.24 -19.66 -7.41
CA LYS A 181 16.54 -18.38 -6.77
C LYS A 181 15.60 -18.05 -5.58
N GLY A 182 15.10 -19.09 -4.92
CA GLY A 182 14.14 -19.02 -3.82
C GLY A 182 14.78 -18.90 -2.43
N VAL A 183 16.11 -18.89 -2.36
CA VAL A 183 16.89 -18.83 -1.12
C VAL A 183 17.68 -17.52 -1.07
N ARG A 184 17.56 -16.78 0.03
CA ARG A 184 18.25 -15.52 0.25
C ARG A 184 18.96 -15.50 1.61
N LEU A 185 20.10 -14.83 1.69
CA LEU A 185 20.81 -14.49 2.93
C LEU A 185 20.84 -12.97 3.06
N ASP A 186 20.24 -12.43 4.12
CA ASP A 186 20.14 -10.98 4.37
C ASP A 186 19.60 -10.17 3.16
N GLY A 187 18.75 -10.82 2.35
CA GLY A 187 18.15 -10.25 1.15
C GLY A 187 18.87 -10.58 -0.16
N GLU A 188 20.11 -11.07 -0.12
CA GLU A 188 20.89 -11.46 -1.30
C GLU A 188 20.64 -12.91 -1.72
N VAL A 189 20.53 -13.18 -3.02
CA VAL A 189 20.21 -14.52 -3.54
C VAL A 189 21.42 -15.44 -3.45
N LEU A 190 21.24 -16.60 -2.78
CA LEU A 190 22.21 -17.68 -2.82
C LEU A 190 21.95 -18.56 -4.04
N SER A 191 22.95 -18.70 -4.91
CA SER A 191 22.83 -19.45 -6.18
C SER A 191 23.67 -20.72 -6.24
N GLU A 192 24.67 -20.87 -5.36
CA GLU A 192 25.57 -22.02 -5.34
C GLU A 192 25.26 -22.95 -4.17
N ALA A 193 24.64 -24.10 -4.46
CA ALA A 193 24.24 -25.06 -3.42
C ALA A 193 25.42 -25.68 -2.65
N TYR A 194 26.56 -25.83 -3.31
CA TYR A 194 27.74 -26.51 -2.77
C TYR A 194 28.84 -25.57 -2.32
N ALA A 195 28.63 -24.25 -2.46
CA ALA A 195 29.56 -23.27 -1.92
C ALA A 195 29.53 -23.31 -0.38
N PRO A 196 30.67 -23.01 0.29
CA PRO A 196 30.68 -22.76 1.72
C PRO A 196 29.65 -21.70 2.11
N PHE A 197 29.03 -21.86 3.27
CA PHE A 197 28.10 -20.86 3.76
C PHE A 197 28.81 -19.51 3.96
N PRO A 198 28.33 -18.39 3.41
CA PRO A 198 29.15 -17.18 3.24
C PRO A 198 29.52 -16.48 4.56
N HIS A 199 28.51 -16.22 5.39
CA HIS A 199 28.65 -15.54 6.69
C HIS A 199 27.39 -15.76 7.54
N PRO A 200 27.44 -15.56 8.87
CA PRO A 200 26.25 -15.52 9.73
C PRO A 200 25.23 -14.47 9.26
N GLY A 201 23.93 -14.75 9.41
CA GLY A 201 22.87 -13.88 8.91
C GLY A 201 21.49 -14.54 8.93
N VAL A 202 20.48 -13.88 8.35
CA VAL A 202 19.12 -14.43 8.24
C VAL A 202 18.92 -15.06 6.87
N VAL A 203 18.72 -16.38 6.86
CA VAL A 203 18.33 -17.12 5.66
C VAL A 203 16.82 -17.08 5.52
N GLN A 204 16.35 -16.71 4.33
CA GLN A 204 14.96 -16.70 3.93
C GLN A 204 14.73 -17.69 2.78
N VAL A 205 13.71 -18.53 2.92
CA VAL A 205 13.23 -19.42 1.85
C VAL A 205 11.76 -19.14 1.55
N GLY A 206 11.50 -18.55 0.38
CA GLY A 206 10.16 -18.04 0.05
C GLY A 206 9.69 -16.94 1.02
N LYS A 207 8.38 -16.81 1.23
CA LYS A 207 7.81 -15.69 2.02
C LYS A 207 7.71 -15.93 3.53
N ARG A 208 7.83 -17.17 4.00
CA ARG A 208 7.42 -17.55 5.37
C ARG A 208 8.43 -18.40 6.14
N ARG A 209 9.48 -18.93 5.49
CA ARG A 209 10.49 -19.76 6.16
C ARG A 209 11.74 -18.92 6.38
N PHE A 210 12.10 -18.73 7.65
CA PHE A 210 13.25 -17.93 8.06
C PHE A 210 14.09 -18.73 9.06
N LEU A 211 15.40 -18.56 9.01
CA LEU A 211 16.36 -19.17 9.92
C LEU A 211 17.48 -18.16 10.21
N ARG A 212 17.81 -17.95 11.48
CA ARG A 212 18.94 -17.11 11.87
C ARG A 212 20.16 -18.00 12.05
N VAL A 213 21.17 -17.83 11.20
CA VAL A 213 22.42 -18.57 11.24
C VAL A 213 23.46 -17.76 12.00
N GLY A 214 23.96 -18.31 13.11
CA GLY A 214 24.93 -17.70 14.02
C GLY A 214 26.25 -18.44 14.08
#